data_AF-A0A348W9E5-F1
#
_entry.id   AF-A0A348W9E5-F1
#
_cell.length_a   1.000
_cell.length_b   1.000
_cell.length_c   1.000
_cell.angle_alpha   90.00
_cell.angle_beta   90.00
_cell.angle_gamma   90.00
#
_symmetry.space_group_name_H-M   'P 1'
#
loop_
_entity.id
_entity.type
_entity.pdbx_description
1 polymer ?
#
loop_
_entity_poly.entity_id
_entity_poly.type
_entity_poly.pdbx_seq_one_letter_code
_entity_poly.pdbx_strand_id
1 'polypeptide(L)'
;LRERGGWRHYQLLFDTSWESVLRYVAGGLFTGLVWGLLYLSDTFLGLVGITIIDDLIDLDPVPWLISGVALGLGLSVFYELRDYISADLFVQLLRLLTPLVLGVVVIFILALPFRGLSGLLGGLSPAVTLAGVSLAGVVLVSAAVHGGTAGEVQTPVMRLAARVLSGVIAVPAVLAVYAVAVRIGQYGLTPDRIAALVAALVVLGYGASYAVLALLGRGWMGRLRQANLALAGLVVLVSALWLTPLLNPERMSVASQLDRARAGGAVEELPLWEMAWDWGRAGTAGLAELRALESHPEHAQLVAMIERAEATQFEYEFRQESEEASQVSLHEIVPLRPVGVRLPEGSLDRVSIYERMSLREGCARKFSDGQPGCVLVVADFDPNVEEIEGILLWRSGHGSVQVLGLRIFPDEGSHRVSVIGSTATLEEED
;
A
#
# COMPACT_ATOMS: atom_id res chain seq x y z
N LEU A 1 15.73 1.64 34.67
CA LEU A 1 14.69 0.74 35.26
C LEU A 1 15.08 0.04 36.57
N ARG A 2 16.33 0.15 37.07
CA ARG A 2 16.80 -0.59 38.27
C ARG A 2 16.19 -0.12 39.61
N GLU A 3 15.53 1.03 39.66
CA GLU A 3 14.81 1.47 40.85
C GLU A 3 13.40 0.85 40.92
N ARG A 4 13.01 0.34 42.10
CA ARG A 4 11.68 -0.22 42.34
C ARG A 4 10.61 0.84 42.02
N GLY A 5 9.79 0.60 41.01
CA GLY A 5 8.72 1.52 40.57
C GLY A 5 9.08 2.41 39.38
N GLY A 6 10.24 2.24 38.75
CA GLY A 6 10.66 3.01 37.56
C GLY A 6 9.68 2.93 36.38
N TRP A 7 8.98 1.80 36.21
CA TRP A 7 7.94 1.61 35.18
C TRP A 7 6.65 2.43 35.39
N ARG A 8 6.49 3.10 36.55
CA ARG A 8 5.38 4.04 36.76
C ARG A 8 5.76 5.49 36.43
N HIS A 9 7.05 5.76 36.18
CA HIS A 9 7.56 7.10 35.93
C HIS A 9 7.60 7.36 34.42
N TYR A 10 6.64 8.16 33.93
CA TYR A 10 6.51 8.49 32.51
C TYR A 10 7.80 9.07 31.89
N GLN A 11 8.50 9.96 32.61
CA GLN A 11 9.72 10.61 32.11
C GLN A 11 10.81 9.58 31.79
N LEU A 12 11.13 8.71 32.75
CA LEU A 12 12.15 7.68 32.58
C LEU A 12 11.81 6.71 31.44
N LEU A 13 10.54 6.33 31.30
CA LEU A 13 10.10 5.49 30.19
C LEU A 13 10.18 6.20 28.85
N PHE A 14 9.79 7.47 28.78
CA PHE A 14 9.85 8.26 27.56
C PHE A 14 11.29 8.46 27.09
N ASP A 15 12.20 8.81 27.99
CA ASP A 15 13.63 9.02 27.67
C ASP A 15 14.26 7.73 27.14
N THR A 16 14.05 6.63 27.87
CA THR A 16 14.55 5.31 27.45
C THR A 16 13.96 4.87 26.10
N SER A 17 12.67 5.17 25.86
CA SER A 17 11.99 4.82 24.61
C SER A 17 12.57 5.63 23.44
N TRP A 18 12.76 6.95 23.59
CA TRP A 18 13.33 7.76 22.53
C TRP A 18 14.80 7.49 22.27
N GLU A 19 15.60 7.21 23.31
CA GLU A 19 16.97 6.73 23.14
C GLU A 19 16.98 5.43 22.31
N SER A 20 16.06 4.51 22.61
CA SER A 20 15.92 3.26 21.86
C SER A 20 15.53 3.51 20.41
N VAL A 21 14.52 4.36 20.14
CA VAL A 21 14.12 4.66 18.76
C VAL A 21 15.24 5.35 17.99
N LEU A 22 15.94 6.32 18.58
CA LEU A 22 17.10 6.95 17.95
C LEU A 22 18.20 5.95 17.60
N ARG A 23 18.44 5.00 18.51
CA ARG A 23 19.41 3.93 18.29
C ARG A 23 19.01 3.03 17.12
N TYR A 24 17.74 2.64 17.04
CA TYR A 24 17.25 1.83 15.91
C TYR A 24 17.24 2.61 14.59
N VAL A 25 16.86 3.89 14.60
CA VAL A 25 16.92 4.75 13.40
C VAL A 25 18.35 4.90 12.92
N ALA A 26 19.30 5.18 13.81
CA ALA A 26 20.71 5.31 13.45
C ALA A 26 21.28 3.97 12.92
N GLY A 27 20.98 2.85 13.57
CA GLY A 27 21.37 1.52 13.11
C GLY A 27 20.77 1.17 11.75
N GLY A 28 19.50 1.51 11.53
CA GLY A 28 18.82 1.34 10.23
C GLY A 28 19.42 2.21 9.13
N LEU A 29 19.70 3.50 9.41
CA LEU A 29 20.38 4.40 8.47
C LEU A 29 21.77 3.89 8.11
N PHE A 30 22.56 3.44 9.09
CA PHE A 30 23.87 2.85 8.83
C PHE A 30 23.75 1.58 7.97
N THR A 31 22.78 0.70 8.27
CA THR A 31 22.52 -0.50 7.46
C THR A 31 22.13 -0.12 6.02
N GLY A 32 21.27 0.88 5.85
CA GLY A 32 20.90 1.41 4.54
C GLY A 32 22.09 2.03 3.78
N LEU A 33 23.00 2.71 4.48
CA LEU A 33 24.24 3.24 3.88
C LEU A 33 25.17 2.12 3.43
N VAL A 34 25.30 1.04 4.21
CA VAL A 34 26.08 -0.15 3.82
C VAL A 34 25.49 -0.77 2.56
N TRP A 35 24.17 -0.96 2.50
CA TRP A 35 23.50 -1.44 1.30
C TRP A 35 23.66 -0.51 0.11
N GLY A 36 23.49 0.80 0.30
CA GLY A 36 23.71 1.80 -0.75
C GLY A 36 25.13 1.75 -1.30
N LEU A 37 26.13 1.56 -0.43
CA LEU A 37 27.52 1.39 -0.84
C LEU A 37 27.73 0.06 -1.58
N LEU A 38 27.09 -1.03 -1.15
CA LEU A 38 27.19 -2.32 -1.83
C LEU A 38 26.62 -2.26 -3.24
N TYR A 39 25.40 -1.72 -3.43
CA TYR A 39 24.80 -1.56 -4.75
C TYR A 39 25.62 -0.63 -5.66
N LEU A 40 26.15 0.46 -5.11
CA LEU A 40 27.02 1.35 -5.87
C LEU A 40 28.32 0.64 -6.28
N SER A 41 28.89 -0.16 -5.37
CA SER A 41 30.11 -0.93 -5.62
C SER A 41 29.88 -2.01 -6.67
N ASP A 42 28.74 -2.69 -6.60
CA ASP A 42 28.30 -3.68 -7.57
C ASP A 42 28.15 -3.07 -8.96
N THR A 43 27.39 -1.97 -9.07
CA THR A 43 27.22 -1.24 -10.33
C THR A 43 28.58 -0.82 -10.91
N PHE A 44 29.50 -0.33 -10.06
CA PHE A 44 30.82 0.11 -10.49
C PHE A 44 31.71 -1.05 -10.99
N LEU A 45 31.70 -2.18 -10.29
CA LEU A 45 32.44 -3.38 -10.69
C LEU A 45 31.85 -4.04 -11.95
N GLY A 46 30.52 -3.99 -12.10
CA GLY A 46 29.80 -4.44 -13.29
C GLY A 46 30.26 -3.73 -14.58
N LEU A 47 30.68 -2.46 -14.50
CA LEU A 47 31.26 -1.74 -15.64
C LEU A 47 32.57 -2.37 -16.17
N VAL A 48 33.30 -3.09 -15.32
CA VAL A 48 34.54 -3.80 -15.68
C VAL A 48 34.28 -5.30 -15.89
N GLY A 49 33.02 -5.74 -15.81
CA GLY A 49 32.60 -7.13 -15.98
C GLY A 49 32.84 -8.00 -14.74
N ILE A 50 32.97 -7.42 -13.55
CA ILE A 50 33.14 -8.16 -12.30
C ILE A 50 31.78 -8.23 -11.58
N THR A 51 31.21 -9.43 -11.45
CA THR A 51 29.88 -9.70 -10.85
C THR A 51 29.92 -10.26 -9.43
N ILE A 52 31.10 -10.28 -8.79
CA ILE A 52 31.32 -10.95 -7.49
C ILE A 52 30.35 -10.48 -6.40
N ILE A 53 29.94 -9.20 -6.41
CA ILE A 53 29.04 -8.66 -5.39
C ILE A 53 27.62 -9.16 -5.62
N ASP A 54 27.10 -9.01 -6.84
CA ASP A 54 25.82 -9.58 -7.28
C ASP A 54 25.71 -11.08 -6.97
N ASP A 55 26.70 -11.88 -7.42
CA ASP A 55 26.75 -13.33 -7.22
C ASP A 55 26.72 -13.72 -5.73
N LEU A 56 27.27 -12.88 -4.85
CA LEU A 56 27.31 -13.12 -3.41
C LEU A 56 25.99 -12.69 -2.74
N ILE A 57 25.38 -11.60 -3.20
CA ILE A 57 24.10 -11.09 -2.68
C ILE A 57 22.95 -12.04 -3.04
N ASP A 58 23.02 -12.70 -4.20
CA ASP A 58 22.02 -13.69 -4.65
C ASP A 58 21.97 -14.96 -3.79
N LEU A 59 22.97 -15.18 -2.95
CA LEU A 59 22.92 -16.27 -1.97
C LEU A 59 22.01 -15.87 -0.79
N ASP A 60 20.88 -16.56 -0.66
CA ASP A 60 19.87 -16.39 0.42
C ASP A 60 20.42 -15.96 1.80
N PRO A 61 21.45 -16.59 2.40
CA PRO A 61 21.91 -16.21 3.74
C PRO A 61 22.71 -14.90 3.79
N VAL A 62 23.30 -14.46 2.67
CA VAL A 62 24.24 -13.32 2.65
C VAL A 62 23.54 -11.99 2.96
N PRO A 63 22.40 -11.62 2.34
CA PRO A 63 21.69 -10.40 2.67
C PRO A 63 21.33 -10.30 4.16
N TRP A 64 20.92 -11.41 4.77
CA TRP A 64 20.60 -11.48 6.21
C TRP A 64 21.84 -11.30 7.07
N LEU A 65 22.97 -11.92 6.70
CA LEU A 65 24.24 -11.78 7.41
C LEU A 65 24.76 -10.34 7.35
N ILE A 66 24.80 -9.75 6.16
CA ILE A 66 25.25 -8.36 5.95
C ILE A 66 24.36 -7.41 6.75
N SER A 67 23.04 -7.54 6.65
CA SER A 67 22.10 -6.69 7.37
C SER A 67 22.24 -6.84 8.89
N GLY A 68 22.39 -8.07 9.39
CA GLY A 68 22.59 -8.34 10.81
C GLY A 68 23.90 -7.77 11.36
N VAL A 69 25.00 -7.94 10.62
CA VAL A 69 26.31 -7.40 10.98
C VAL A 69 26.29 -5.86 10.94
N ALA A 70 25.77 -5.27 9.86
CA ALA A 70 25.68 -3.83 9.72
C ALA A 70 24.81 -3.22 10.83
N LEU A 71 23.62 -3.79 11.07
CA LEU A 71 22.73 -3.33 12.14
C LEU A 71 23.41 -3.48 13.51
N GLY A 72 24.04 -4.61 13.80
CA GLY A 72 24.76 -4.84 15.05
C GLY A 72 25.88 -3.83 15.30
N LEU A 73 26.68 -3.54 14.26
CA LEU A 73 27.73 -2.51 14.33
C LEU A 73 27.14 -1.12 14.54
N GLY A 74 26.11 -0.74 13.77
CA GLY A 74 25.43 0.54 13.93
C GLY A 74 24.84 0.73 15.33
N LEU A 75 24.21 -0.31 15.87
CA LEU A 75 23.69 -0.33 17.24
C LEU A 75 24.79 -0.26 18.30
N SER A 76 25.98 -0.82 18.04
CA SER A 76 27.14 -0.77 18.95
C SER A 76 27.74 0.64 18.98
N VAL A 77 28.00 1.22 17.82
CA VAL A 77 28.56 2.58 17.70
C VAL A 77 27.63 3.61 18.35
N PHE A 78 26.32 3.52 18.10
CA PHE A 78 25.38 4.44 18.75
C PHE A 78 25.35 4.25 20.27
N TYR A 79 25.50 3.03 20.76
CA TYR A 79 25.56 2.77 22.20
C TYR A 79 26.79 3.39 22.87
N GLU A 80 27.91 3.47 22.17
CA GLU A 80 29.11 4.19 22.63
C GLU A 80 28.91 5.72 22.58
N LEU A 81 28.20 6.21 21.57
CA LEU A 81 27.91 7.64 21.38
C LEU A 81 26.70 8.15 22.17
N ARG A 82 26.03 7.30 22.95
CA ARG A 82 24.78 7.65 23.65
C ARG A 82 24.94 8.83 24.63
N ASP A 83 26.13 9.00 25.19
CA ASP A 83 26.42 10.09 26.12
C ASP A 83 26.57 11.45 25.39
N TYR A 84 26.78 11.43 24.07
CA TYR A 84 26.91 12.62 23.21
C TYR A 84 25.62 12.97 22.46
N ILE A 85 24.75 11.99 22.18
CA ILE A 85 23.50 12.18 21.45
C ILE A 85 22.34 12.26 22.43
N SER A 86 21.97 13.48 22.83
CA SER A 86 20.85 13.68 23.74
C SER A 86 19.50 13.52 23.02
N ALA A 87 18.69 12.57 23.50
CA ALA A 87 17.31 12.38 23.05
C ALA A 87 16.48 13.66 23.22
N ASP A 88 16.81 14.49 24.23
CA ASP A 88 16.16 15.77 24.49
C ASP A 88 16.28 16.75 23.32
N LEU A 89 17.44 16.84 22.66
CA LEU A 89 17.61 17.72 21.51
C LEU A 89 16.73 17.27 20.33
N PHE A 90 16.63 15.96 20.12
CA PHE A 90 15.78 15.40 19.08
C PHE A 90 14.30 15.67 19.36
N VAL A 91 13.86 15.47 20.61
CA VAL A 91 12.49 15.79 21.04
C VAL A 91 12.19 17.28 20.89
N GLN A 92 13.17 18.15 21.19
CA GLN A 92 13.05 19.59 20.96
C GLN A 92 12.87 19.91 19.48
N LEU A 93 13.67 19.32 18.59
CA LEU A 93 13.55 19.44 17.13
C LEU A 93 12.17 19.01 16.64
N LEU A 94 11.66 17.87 17.11
CA LEU A 94 10.31 17.40 16.80
C LEU A 94 9.25 18.43 17.20
N ARG A 95 9.37 19.07 18.38
CA ARG A 95 8.40 20.10 18.80
C ARG A 95 8.26 21.25 17.81
N LEU A 96 9.33 21.64 17.11
CA LEU A 96 9.26 22.70 16.09
C LEU A 96 8.35 22.33 14.91
N LEU A 97 8.13 21.04 14.65
CA LEU A 97 7.25 20.55 13.60
C LEU A 97 5.76 20.56 14.00
N THR A 98 5.44 20.70 15.29
CA THR A 98 4.06 20.74 15.79
C THR A 98 3.16 21.75 15.05
N PRO A 99 3.51 23.04 14.93
CA PRO A 99 2.68 24.02 14.21
C PRO A 99 2.55 23.71 12.71
N LEU A 100 3.61 23.17 12.10
CA LEU A 100 3.60 22.79 10.69
C LEU A 100 2.60 21.64 10.45
N VAL A 101 2.69 20.57 11.23
CA VAL A 101 1.77 19.42 11.12
C VAL A 101 0.34 19.82 11.48
N LEU A 102 0.16 20.69 12.47
CA LEU A 102 -1.15 21.28 12.76
C LEU A 102 -1.74 21.97 11.53
N GLY A 103 -0.96 22.82 10.87
CA GLY A 103 -1.39 23.49 9.64
C GLY A 103 -1.83 22.49 8.56
N VAL A 104 -1.02 21.46 8.31
CA VAL A 104 -1.33 20.41 7.34
C VAL A 104 -2.62 19.66 7.70
N VAL A 105 -2.79 19.24 8.96
CA VAL A 105 -3.99 18.50 9.40
C VAL A 105 -5.25 19.38 9.30
N VAL A 106 -5.16 20.65 9.68
CA VAL A 106 -6.30 21.58 9.57
C VAL A 106 -6.68 21.80 8.11
N ILE A 107 -5.71 22.06 7.23
CA ILE A 107 -5.97 22.21 5.79
C ILE A 107 -6.61 20.94 5.24
N PHE A 108 -6.09 19.76 5.61
CA PHE A 108 -6.65 18.48 5.20
C PHE A 108 -8.12 18.31 5.62
N ILE A 109 -8.44 18.58 6.89
CA ILE A 109 -9.81 18.47 7.40
C ILE A 109 -10.76 19.45 6.69
N LEU A 110 -10.29 20.68 6.42
CA LEU A 110 -11.08 21.68 5.69
C LEU A 110 -11.28 21.34 4.21
N ALA A 111 -10.31 20.68 3.57
CA ALA A 111 -10.39 20.28 2.18
C ALA A 111 -11.26 19.03 1.95
N LEU A 112 -11.38 18.16 2.96
CA LEU A 112 -12.10 16.89 2.90
C LEU A 112 -13.55 16.99 2.40
N PRO A 113 -14.42 17.91 2.90
CA PRO A 113 -15.80 18.02 2.42
C PRO A 113 -15.92 18.43 0.95
N PHE A 114 -14.89 19.04 0.36
CA PHE A 114 -14.91 19.49 -1.04
C PHE A 114 -14.36 18.46 -2.02
N ARG A 115 -13.40 17.61 -1.60
CA ARG A 115 -12.71 16.66 -2.51
C ARG A 115 -13.09 15.20 -2.29
N GLY A 116 -13.68 14.86 -1.14
CA GLY A 116 -13.88 13.46 -0.76
C GLY A 116 -12.56 12.72 -0.53
N LEU A 117 -12.63 11.44 -0.15
CA LEU A 117 -11.44 10.61 0.10
C LEU A 117 -10.83 10.04 -1.19
N SER A 118 -11.61 9.92 -2.27
CA SER A 118 -11.23 9.21 -3.50
C SER A 118 -10.26 9.96 -4.42
N GLY A 119 -9.91 11.22 -4.14
CA GLY A 119 -9.01 12.03 -4.97
C GLY A 119 -7.86 12.72 -4.22
N LEU A 120 -7.73 12.53 -2.90
CA LEU A 120 -6.76 13.26 -2.08
C LEU A 120 -5.39 12.58 -1.95
N LEU A 121 -5.30 11.27 -2.20
CA LEU A 121 -4.12 10.46 -1.91
C LEU A 121 -3.75 9.65 -3.15
N GLY A 122 -3.22 10.36 -4.16
CA GLY A 122 -2.74 9.75 -5.41
C GLY A 122 -1.44 8.98 -5.18
N GLY A 123 -1.52 7.65 -5.09
CA GLY A 123 -0.37 6.75 -5.06
C GLY A 123 -0.06 6.07 -3.72
N LEU A 124 -0.70 6.47 -2.62
CA LEU A 124 -0.55 5.81 -1.30
C LEU A 124 -1.89 5.28 -0.80
N SER A 125 -1.86 4.17 -0.04
CA SER A 125 -3.05 3.64 0.62
C SER A 125 -3.66 4.72 1.54
N PRO A 126 -4.91 5.14 1.31
CA PRO A 126 -5.53 6.19 2.11
C PRO A 126 -5.46 5.93 3.62
N ALA A 127 -5.69 4.67 4.01
CA ALA A 127 -5.62 4.23 5.39
C ALA A 127 -4.23 4.44 6.01
N VAL A 128 -3.17 4.06 5.29
CA VAL A 128 -1.78 4.16 5.78
C VAL A 128 -1.39 5.62 5.94
N THR A 129 -1.71 6.49 4.97
CA THR A 129 -1.39 7.91 5.08
C THR A 129 -2.15 8.58 6.23
N LEU A 130 -3.44 8.29 6.39
CA LEU A 130 -4.26 8.83 7.48
C LEU A 130 -3.77 8.36 8.86
N ALA A 131 -3.44 7.08 9.00
CA ALA A 131 -2.86 6.52 10.21
C ALA A 131 -1.47 7.13 10.48
N GLY A 132 -0.64 7.30 9.45
CA GLY A 132 0.70 7.88 9.54
C GLY A 132 0.68 9.34 9.99
N VAL A 133 -0.18 10.17 9.41
CA VAL A 133 -0.36 11.59 9.83
C VAL A 133 -0.85 11.67 11.27
N SER A 134 -1.80 10.80 11.64
CA SER A 134 -2.32 10.74 13.01
C SER A 134 -1.24 10.31 14.00
N LEU A 135 -0.45 9.28 13.66
CA LEU A 135 0.67 8.79 14.46
C LEU A 135 1.75 9.88 14.62
N ALA A 136 2.10 10.59 13.54
CA ALA A 136 3.00 11.73 13.59
C ALA A 136 2.48 12.81 14.55
N GLY A 137 1.18 13.13 14.47
CA GLY A 137 0.52 14.04 15.40
C GLY A 137 0.61 13.56 16.87
N VAL A 138 0.38 12.27 17.12
CA VAL A 138 0.53 11.65 18.45
C VAL A 138 1.95 11.79 18.97
N VAL A 139 2.96 11.50 18.15
CA VAL A 139 4.38 11.66 18.49
C VAL A 139 4.71 13.12 18.84
N LEU A 140 4.26 14.07 18.01
CA LEU A 140 4.51 15.50 18.22
C LEU A 140 3.84 16.06 19.47
N VAL A 141 2.59 15.65 19.74
CA VAL A 141 1.91 16.01 20.99
C VAL A 141 2.62 15.41 22.20
N SER A 142 3.05 14.15 22.11
CA SER A 142 3.80 13.49 23.19
C SER A 142 5.14 14.20 23.46
N ALA A 143 5.83 14.63 22.40
CA ALA A 143 7.02 15.46 22.47
C ALA A 143 6.72 16.83 23.09
N ALA A 144 5.63 17.50 22.71
CA ALA A 144 5.24 18.81 23.26
C ALA A 144 4.88 18.77 24.75
N VAL A 145 4.35 17.63 25.22
CA VAL A 145 3.96 17.39 26.63
C VAL A 145 5.10 16.78 27.45
N HIS A 146 6.22 16.43 26.80
CA HIS A 146 7.41 15.90 27.44
C HIS A 146 8.09 16.96 28.35
N GLY A 147 8.73 16.51 29.44
CA GLY A 147 9.28 17.37 30.49
C GLY A 147 8.26 17.71 31.60
N GLY A 148 8.72 17.74 32.86
CA GLY A 148 7.97 18.35 33.96
C GLY A 148 8.06 19.88 33.90
N THR A 149 7.76 20.57 35.01
CA THR A 149 7.69 22.05 35.13
C THR A 149 8.89 22.84 34.58
N ALA A 150 10.04 22.21 34.29
CA ALA A 150 11.21 22.82 33.65
C ALA A 150 11.33 22.57 32.12
N GLY A 151 10.69 21.53 31.56
CA GLY A 151 10.86 21.08 30.17
C GLY A 151 9.59 21.10 29.30
N GLU A 152 8.43 21.44 29.87
CA GLU A 152 7.18 21.64 29.12
C GLU A 152 7.31 22.82 28.13
N VAL A 153 6.54 22.78 27.04
CA VAL A 153 6.40 23.93 26.15
C VAL A 153 5.94 25.16 26.95
N GLN A 154 6.85 26.11 27.15
CA GLN A 154 6.57 27.28 27.98
C GLN A 154 5.82 28.38 27.21
N THR A 155 5.99 28.46 25.89
CA THR A 155 5.37 29.54 25.10
C THR A 155 3.87 29.27 24.89
N PRO A 156 3.00 30.28 25.08
CA PRO A 156 1.55 30.11 24.98
C PRO A 156 1.10 29.66 23.59
N VAL A 157 1.79 30.12 22.54
CA VAL A 157 1.52 29.76 21.14
C VAL A 157 1.71 28.27 20.90
N MET A 158 2.82 27.70 21.34
CA MET A 158 3.12 26.28 21.12
C MET A 158 2.25 25.38 22.03
N ARG A 159 1.86 25.86 23.22
CA ARG A 159 0.85 25.17 24.05
C ARG A 159 -0.52 25.11 23.37
N LEU A 160 -0.92 26.22 22.75
CA LEU A 160 -2.16 26.27 21.96
C LEU A 160 -2.05 25.33 20.76
N ALA A 161 -0.95 25.38 20.00
CA ALA A 161 -0.75 24.52 18.85
C ALA A 161 -0.81 23.03 19.21
N ALA A 162 -0.10 22.61 20.27
CA ALA A 162 -0.15 21.23 20.75
C ALA A 162 -1.56 20.83 21.22
N ARG A 163 -2.29 21.74 21.85
CA ARG A 163 -3.66 21.49 22.31
C ARG A 163 -4.66 21.37 21.16
N VAL A 164 -4.58 22.25 20.16
CA VAL A 164 -5.42 22.18 18.97
C VAL A 164 -5.09 20.91 18.19
N LEU A 165 -3.79 20.61 18.00
CA LEU A 165 -3.34 19.38 17.35
C LEU A 165 -3.91 18.14 18.05
N SER A 166 -3.84 18.08 19.39
CA SER A 166 -4.43 17.01 20.20
C SER A 166 -5.92 16.81 19.93
N GLY A 167 -6.66 17.89 19.68
CA GLY A 167 -8.09 17.83 19.33
C GLY A 167 -8.34 17.33 17.91
N VAL A 168 -7.55 17.79 16.93
CA VAL A 168 -7.84 17.52 15.52
C VAL A 168 -7.28 16.18 15.01
N ILE A 169 -6.26 15.60 15.65
CA ILE A 169 -5.66 14.32 15.21
C ILE A 169 -6.61 13.12 15.28
N ALA A 170 -7.67 13.19 16.07
CA ALA A 170 -8.68 12.12 16.12
C ALA A 170 -9.41 11.95 14.79
N VAL A 171 -9.56 13.04 14.01
CA VAL A 171 -10.28 13.01 12.72
C VAL A 171 -9.60 12.10 11.70
N PRO A 172 -8.32 12.31 11.32
CA PRO A 172 -7.63 11.39 10.42
C PRO A 172 -7.52 9.97 10.97
N ALA A 173 -7.46 9.77 12.30
CA ALA A 173 -7.42 8.44 12.89
C ALA A 173 -8.72 7.66 12.70
N VAL A 174 -9.87 8.32 12.89
CA VAL A 174 -11.20 7.73 12.59
C VAL A 174 -11.31 7.39 11.10
N LEU A 175 -10.86 8.30 10.23
CA LEU A 175 -10.88 8.07 8.79
C LEU A 175 -9.97 6.91 8.37
N ALA A 176 -8.84 6.71 9.04
CA ALA A 176 -7.96 5.57 8.79
C ALA A 176 -8.69 4.24 9.08
N VAL A 177 -9.34 4.14 10.25
CA VAL A 177 -10.14 2.94 10.60
C VAL A 177 -11.27 2.73 9.60
N TYR A 178 -11.98 3.79 9.22
CA TYR A 178 -13.03 3.72 8.21
C TYR A 178 -12.50 3.23 6.85
N ALA A 179 -11.37 3.77 6.38
CA ALA A 179 -10.75 3.37 5.12
C ALA A 179 -10.35 1.88 5.12
N VAL A 180 -9.81 1.38 6.24
CA VAL A 180 -9.52 -0.06 6.38
C VAL A 180 -10.81 -0.87 6.40
N ALA A 181 -11.83 -0.45 7.14
CA ALA A 181 -13.11 -1.15 7.23
C ALA A 181 -13.81 -1.29 5.87
N VAL A 182 -13.78 -0.24 5.04
CA VAL A 182 -14.29 -0.30 3.65
C VAL A 182 -13.53 -1.34 2.83
N ARG A 183 -12.20 -1.38 2.92
CA ARG A 183 -11.38 -2.37 2.18
C ARG A 183 -11.63 -3.80 2.66
N ILE A 184 -11.83 -4.00 3.97
CA ILE A 184 -12.22 -5.31 4.52
C ILE A 184 -13.59 -5.72 3.98
N GLY A 185 -14.55 -4.78 3.90
CA GLY A 185 -15.88 -5.06 3.33
C GLY A 185 -15.84 -5.43 1.85
N GLN A 186 -14.92 -4.84 1.08
CA GLN A 186 -14.78 -5.08 -0.37
C GLN A 186 -14.02 -6.38 -0.69
N TYR A 187 -12.87 -6.60 -0.04
CA TYR A 187 -11.91 -7.64 -0.44
C TYR A 187 -11.71 -8.73 0.63
N GLY A 188 -12.47 -8.68 1.72
CA GLY A 188 -12.28 -9.57 2.87
C GLY A 188 -11.01 -9.29 3.68
N LEU A 189 -10.78 -10.15 4.67
CA LEU A 189 -9.61 -10.07 5.53
C LEU A 189 -8.36 -10.61 4.83
N THR A 190 -7.26 -9.89 5.02
CA THR A 190 -5.88 -10.35 4.74
C THR A 190 -5.01 -10.01 5.96
N PRO A 191 -3.86 -10.69 6.16
CA PRO A 191 -2.99 -10.41 7.30
C PRO A 191 -2.60 -8.92 7.37
N ASP A 192 -2.30 -8.30 6.23
CA ASP A 192 -1.99 -6.88 6.13
C ASP A 192 -3.16 -5.96 6.53
N ARG A 193 -4.39 -6.31 6.14
CA ARG A 193 -5.58 -5.51 6.53
C ARG A 193 -5.88 -5.65 8.00
N ILE A 194 -5.65 -6.83 8.59
CA ILE A 194 -5.76 -7.04 10.04
C ILE A 194 -4.70 -6.19 10.76
N ALA A 195 -3.45 -6.22 10.29
CA ALA A 195 -2.36 -5.41 10.84
C ALA A 195 -2.67 -3.91 10.72
N ALA A 196 -3.15 -3.46 9.56
CA ALA A 196 -3.56 -2.08 9.33
C ALA A 196 -4.73 -1.68 10.24
N LEU A 197 -5.72 -2.55 10.46
CA LEU A 197 -6.83 -2.29 11.36
C LEU A 197 -6.35 -2.16 12.81
N VAL A 198 -5.52 -3.08 13.29
CA VAL A 198 -4.96 -3.03 14.64
C VAL A 198 -4.13 -1.76 14.84
N ALA A 199 -3.26 -1.42 13.87
CA ALA A 199 -2.49 -0.18 13.91
C ALA A 199 -3.39 1.06 13.92
N ALA A 200 -4.41 1.12 13.05
CA ALA A 200 -5.36 2.22 13.01
C ALA A 200 -6.16 2.36 14.30
N LEU A 201 -6.56 1.25 14.93
CA LEU A 201 -7.25 1.24 16.23
C LEU A 201 -6.35 1.73 17.37
N VAL A 202 -5.08 1.34 17.39
CA VAL A 202 -4.10 1.86 18.36
C VAL A 202 -3.95 3.38 18.20
N VAL A 203 -3.75 3.84 16.97
CA VAL A 203 -3.61 5.27 16.65
C VAL A 203 -4.89 6.03 17.00
N LEU A 204 -6.06 5.46 16.75
CA LEU A 204 -7.36 6.01 17.18
C LEU A 204 -7.46 6.08 18.71
N GLY A 205 -6.99 5.06 19.43
CA GLY A 205 -6.94 5.07 20.90
C GLY A 205 -6.13 6.24 21.44
N TYR A 206 -4.97 6.53 20.85
CA TYR A 206 -4.19 7.73 21.15
C TYR A 206 -4.93 9.02 20.76
N GLY A 207 -5.39 9.13 19.51
CA GLY A 207 -6.06 10.32 19.00
C GLY A 207 -7.31 10.69 19.81
N ALA A 208 -8.16 9.72 20.11
CA ALA A 208 -9.37 9.92 20.92
C ALA A 208 -9.04 10.32 22.36
N SER A 209 -8.06 9.65 22.99
CA SER A 209 -7.61 10.00 24.34
C SER A 209 -7.08 11.44 24.38
N TYR A 210 -6.30 11.85 23.38
CA TYR A 210 -5.71 13.19 23.31
C TYR A 210 -6.78 14.24 23.10
N ALA A 211 -7.74 13.98 22.21
CA ALA A 211 -8.86 14.89 21.95
C ALA A 211 -9.70 15.11 23.21
N VAL A 212 -10.09 14.04 23.91
CA VAL A 212 -10.87 14.13 25.16
C VAL A 212 -10.09 14.87 26.25
N LEU A 213 -8.83 14.52 26.46
CA LEU A 213 -8.00 15.13 27.51
C LEU A 213 -7.69 16.61 27.22
N ALA A 214 -7.51 16.98 25.95
CA ALA A 214 -7.31 18.37 25.54
C ALA A 214 -8.57 19.22 25.78
N LEU A 215 -9.78 18.65 25.73
CA LEU A 215 -11.03 19.35 26.03
C LEU A 215 -11.25 19.54 27.55
N LEU A 216 -10.75 18.63 28.39
CA LEU A 216 -10.91 18.64 29.85
C LEU A 216 -10.15 19.76 30.61
N GLY A 217 -9.47 20.66 29.91
CA GLY A 217 -8.97 21.91 30.49
C GLY A 217 -7.80 21.75 31.45
N ARG A 218 -8.04 21.89 32.76
CA ARG A 218 -6.98 21.99 33.78
C ARG A 218 -6.20 20.67 33.89
N GLY A 219 -4.87 20.75 33.84
CA GLY A 219 -3.97 19.59 34.02
C GLY A 219 -3.96 18.60 32.84
N TRP A 220 -4.46 18.99 31.66
CA TRP A 220 -4.55 18.10 30.49
C TRP A 220 -3.20 17.43 30.13
N MET A 221 -2.09 18.17 30.20
CA MET A 221 -0.74 17.66 29.94
C MET A 221 -0.36 16.51 30.90
N GLY A 222 -0.64 16.66 32.19
CA GLY A 222 -0.38 15.61 33.19
C GLY A 222 -1.21 14.35 32.96
N ARG A 223 -2.49 14.51 32.61
CA ARG A 223 -3.38 13.38 32.28
C ARG A 223 -2.96 12.70 30.98
N LEU A 224 -2.50 13.46 30.00
CA LEU A 224 -2.02 12.92 28.72
C LEU A 224 -0.78 12.04 28.93
N ARG A 225 0.16 12.44 29.79
CA ARG A 225 1.29 11.57 30.18
C ARG A 225 0.84 10.24 30.81
N GLN A 226 -0.19 10.27 31.65
CA GLN A 226 -0.74 9.05 32.24
C GLN A 226 -1.46 8.18 31.19
N ALA A 227 -2.20 8.80 30.27
CA ALA A 227 -2.83 8.09 29.16
C ALA A 227 -1.79 7.42 28.25
N ASN A 228 -0.66 8.07 27.96
CA ASN A 228 0.43 7.49 27.18
C ASN A 228 1.00 6.24 27.84
N LEU A 229 1.17 6.26 29.16
CA LEU A 229 1.63 5.08 29.89
C LEU A 229 0.63 3.91 29.76
N ALA A 230 -0.67 4.18 29.91
CA ALA A 230 -1.70 3.17 29.76
C ALA A 230 -1.78 2.62 28.32
N LEU A 231 -1.72 3.50 27.32
CA LEU A 231 -1.76 3.15 25.90
C LEU A 231 -0.50 2.40 25.46
N ALA A 232 0.68 2.74 26.00
CA ALA A 232 1.90 1.95 25.78
C ALA A 232 1.74 0.53 26.34
N GLY A 233 1.14 0.38 27.52
CA GLY A 233 0.79 -0.93 28.08
C GLY A 233 -0.18 -1.72 27.20
N LEU A 234 -1.19 -1.04 26.63
CA LEU A 234 -2.12 -1.65 25.67
C LEU A 234 -1.40 -2.13 24.40
N VAL A 235 -0.48 -1.32 23.86
CA VAL A 235 0.32 -1.72 22.69
C VAL A 235 1.15 -2.97 23.00
N VAL A 236 1.84 -3.02 24.15
CA VAL A 236 2.58 -4.21 24.57
C VAL A 236 1.68 -5.43 24.70
N LEU A 237 0.47 -5.27 25.26
CA LEU A 237 -0.50 -6.36 25.37
C LEU A 237 -0.95 -6.86 23.99
N VAL A 238 -1.29 -5.95 23.07
CA VAL A 238 -1.70 -6.30 21.70
C VAL A 238 -0.55 -6.98 20.95
N SER A 239 0.67 -6.49 21.07
CA SER A 239 1.86 -7.13 20.49
C SER A 239 2.10 -8.52 21.07
N ALA A 240 1.93 -8.70 22.39
CA ALA A 240 2.03 -10.02 23.01
C ALA A 240 0.97 -10.98 22.47
N LEU A 241 -0.29 -10.52 22.34
CA LEU A 241 -1.37 -11.31 21.75
C LEU A 241 -1.09 -11.69 20.30
N TRP A 242 -0.53 -10.77 19.49
CA TRP A 242 -0.14 -11.01 18.11
C TRP A 242 0.93 -12.09 17.97
N LEU A 243 1.84 -12.20 18.94
CA LEU A 243 2.85 -13.26 18.98
C LEU A 243 2.33 -14.60 19.54
N THR A 244 1.02 -14.69 19.83
CA THR A 244 0.40 -15.93 20.31
C THR A 244 -0.59 -16.49 19.29
N PRO A 245 -0.91 -17.80 19.37
CA PRO A 245 -1.96 -18.40 18.56
C PRO A 245 -3.37 -17.82 18.78
N LEU A 246 -3.57 -16.98 19.81
CA LEU A 246 -4.86 -16.35 20.13
C LEU A 246 -5.28 -15.35 19.05
N LEU A 247 -4.32 -14.63 18.49
CA LEU A 247 -4.52 -13.70 17.38
C LEU A 247 -3.69 -14.21 16.20
N ASN A 248 -4.32 -15.00 15.33
CA ASN A 248 -3.68 -15.56 14.14
C ASN A 248 -4.30 -14.92 12.87
N PRO A 249 -3.68 -13.86 12.34
CA PRO A 249 -4.20 -13.13 11.17
C PRO A 249 -4.36 -14.01 9.94
N GLU A 250 -3.46 -14.97 9.73
CA GLU A 250 -3.44 -15.85 8.57
C GLU A 250 -4.67 -16.76 8.56
N ARG A 251 -4.97 -17.41 9.68
CA ARG A 251 -6.18 -18.25 9.83
C ARG A 251 -7.47 -17.45 9.69
N MET A 252 -7.53 -16.24 10.27
CA MET A 252 -8.69 -15.36 10.12
C MET A 252 -8.89 -14.94 8.66
N SER A 253 -7.79 -14.68 7.94
CA SER A 253 -7.81 -14.29 6.54
C SER A 253 -8.25 -15.44 5.64
N VAL A 254 -7.69 -16.64 5.84
CA VAL A 254 -8.10 -17.86 5.12
C VAL A 254 -9.59 -18.13 5.31
N ALA A 255 -10.10 -18.08 6.55
CA ALA A 255 -11.52 -18.28 6.82
C ALA A 255 -12.39 -17.25 6.06
N SER A 256 -11.97 -15.97 6.07
CA SER A 256 -12.67 -14.92 5.32
C SER A 256 -12.66 -15.15 3.81
N GLN A 257 -11.55 -15.63 3.23
CA GLN A 257 -11.48 -15.88 1.79
C GLN A 257 -12.25 -17.14 1.39
N LEU A 258 -12.26 -18.18 2.22
CA LEU A 258 -13.09 -19.37 2.02
C LEU A 258 -14.58 -19.03 2.04
N ASP A 259 -15.03 -18.18 2.96
CA ASP A 259 -16.43 -17.77 3.03
C ASP A 259 -16.84 -16.93 1.80
N ARG A 260 -15.94 -16.10 1.27
CA ARG A 260 -16.17 -15.37 0.01
C ARG A 260 -16.23 -16.29 -1.19
N ALA A 261 -15.33 -17.26 -1.29
CA ALA A 261 -15.36 -18.27 -2.35
C ALA A 261 -16.66 -19.09 -2.28
N ARG A 262 -17.07 -19.54 -1.09
CA ARG A 262 -18.35 -20.25 -0.90
C ARG A 262 -19.57 -19.40 -1.29
N ALA A 263 -19.49 -18.08 -1.14
CA ALA A 263 -20.51 -17.14 -1.59
C ALA A 263 -20.48 -16.88 -3.12
N GLY A 264 -19.56 -17.48 -3.86
CA GLY A 264 -19.41 -17.29 -5.32
C GLY A 264 -18.69 -15.99 -5.69
N GLY A 265 -17.80 -15.48 -4.83
CA GLY A 265 -16.95 -14.34 -5.17
C GLY A 265 -16.02 -14.65 -6.34
N ALA A 266 -15.62 -13.61 -7.08
CA ALA A 266 -14.72 -13.73 -8.23
C ALA A 266 -13.38 -14.36 -7.83
N VAL A 267 -12.91 -15.34 -8.62
CA VAL A 267 -11.66 -16.06 -8.35
C VAL A 267 -10.45 -15.11 -8.42
N GLU A 268 -10.49 -14.11 -9.29
CA GLU A 268 -9.42 -13.13 -9.51
C GLU A 268 -9.20 -12.20 -8.31
N GLU A 269 -10.19 -12.08 -7.41
CA GLU A 269 -10.09 -11.26 -6.21
C GLU A 269 -9.56 -12.05 -5.00
N LEU A 270 -9.30 -13.34 -5.14
CA LEU A 270 -8.73 -14.17 -4.09
C LEU A 270 -7.21 -14.00 -4.06
N PRO A 271 -6.61 -13.80 -2.86
CA PRO A 271 -5.16 -13.65 -2.70
C PRO A 271 -4.46 -15.03 -2.74
N LEU A 272 -4.56 -15.72 -3.88
CA LEU A 272 -4.10 -17.11 -4.04
C LEU A 272 -2.57 -17.22 -3.95
N TRP A 273 -1.84 -16.22 -4.45
CA TRP A 273 -0.38 -16.19 -4.37
C TRP A 273 0.09 -15.98 -2.92
N GLU A 274 -0.50 -15.05 -2.19
CA GLU A 274 -0.20 -14.82 -0.78
C GLU A 274 -0.58 -16.05 0.07
N MET A 275 -1.66 -16.75 -0.27
CA MET A 275 -2.01 -18.02 0.35
C MET A 275 -0.96 -19.11 0.12
N ALA A 276 -0.30 -19.13 -1.04
CA ALA A 276 0.73 -20.11 -1.38
C ALA A 276 2.07 -19.81 -0.68
N TRP A 277 2.46 -18.53 -0.62
CA TRP A 277 3.81 -18.12 -0.23
C TRP A 277 3.91 -17.39 1.12
N ASP A 278 2.92 -16.56 1.48
CA ASP A 278 3.02 -15.67 2.65
C ASP A 278 2.26 -16.20 3.89
N TRP A 279 1.14 -16.89 3.70
CA TRP A 279 0.25 -17.27 4.82
C TRP A 279 0.61 -18.61 5.46
N GLY A 280 1.69 -19.23 5.01
CA GLY A 280 2.26 -20.47 5.56
C GLY A 280 1.23 -21.61 5.63
N ARG A 281 1.24 -22.34 6.75
CA ARG A 281 0.38 -23.54 6.94
C ARG A 281 -1.12 -23.27 6.85
N ALA A 282 -1.56 -22.07 7.24
CA ALA A 282 -2.97 -21.71 7.14
C ALA A 282 -3.35 -21.51 5.67
N GLY A 283 -2.51 -20.82 4.90
CA GLY A 283 -2.68 -20.60 3.47
C GLY A 283 -2.75 -21.91 2.69
N THR A 284 -1.78 -22.81 2.89
CA THR A 284 -1.76 -24.11 2.20
C THR A 284 -2.98 -24.98 2.51
N ALA A 285 -3.46 -24.98 3.76
CA ALA A 285 -4.71 -25.65 4.13
C ALA A 285 -5.93 -25.00 3.43
N GLY A 286 -5.95 -23.67 3.36
CA GLY A 286 -6.99 -22.93 2.65
C GLY A 286 -7.02 -23.22 1.14
N LEU A 287 -5.87 -23.32 0.48
CA LEU A 287 -5.79 -23.70 -0.94
C LEU A 287 -6.31 -25.11 -1.19
N ALA A 288 -6.05 -26.05 -0.26
CA ALA A 288 -6.60 -27.40 -0.34
C ALA A 288 -8.13 -27.40 -0.21
N GLU A 289 -8.70 -26.59 0.70
CA GLU A 289 -10.15 -26.42 0.82
C GLU A 289 -10.78 -25.77 -0.41
N LEU A 290 -10.15 -24.73 -0.98
CA LEU A 290 -10.61 -24.08 -2.21
C LEU A 290 -10.59 -25.05 -3.40
N ARG A 291 -9.53 -25.85 -3.52
CA ARG A 291 -9.41 -26.89 -4.56
C ARG A 291 -10.48 -27.97 -4.43
N ALA A 292 -11.00 -28.23 -3.23
CA ALA A 292 -12.09 -29.17 -3.00
C ALA A 292 -13.50 -28.57 -3.15
N LEU A 293 -13.61 -27.26 -3.41
CA LEU A 293 -14.89 -26.56 -3.49
C LEU A 293 -15.55 -26.72 -4.87
N GLU A 294 -16.03 -27.92 -5.18
CA GLU A 294 -16.70 -28.26 -6.45
C GLU A 294 -17.97 -27.43 -6.72
N SER A 295 -18.58 -26.87 -5.67
CA SER A 295 -19.77 -26.04 -5.78
C SER A 295 -19.51 -24.62 -6.29
N HIS A 296 -18.24 -24.21 -6.48
CA HIS A 296 -17.91 -22.87 -6.97
C HIS A 296 -18.32 -22.73 -8.46
N PRO A 297 -18.99 -21.64 -8.86
CA PRO A 297 -19.41 -21.44 -10.25
C PRO A 297 -18.23 -21.47 -11.24
N GLU A 298 -17.05 -21.03 -10.81
CA GLU A 298 -15.81 -20.96 -11.59
C GLU A 298 -14.76 -22.00 -11.13
N HIS A 299 -15.18 -23.18 -10.66
CA HIS A 299 -14.30 -24.18 -10.04
C HIS A 299 -13.06 -24.54 -10.88
N ALA A 300 -13.23 -24.76 -12.20
CA ALA A 300 -12.11 -25.10 -13.07
C ALA A 300 -11.05 -23.99 -13.16
N GLN A 301 -11.49 -22.73 -13.19
CA GLN A 301 -10.61 -21.56 -13.20
C GLN A 301 -9.90 -21.41 -11.85
N LEU A 302 -10.63 -21.61 -10.74
CA LEU A 302 -10.07 -21.60 -9.39
C LEU A 302 -8.93 -22.61 -9.25
N VAL A 303 -9.13 -23.86 -9.67
CA VAL A 303 -8.08 -24.89 -9.60
C VAL A 303 -6.86 -24.50 -10.44
N ALA A 304 -7.06 -24.02 -11.67
CA ALA A 304 -5.97 -23.60 -12.54
C ALA A 304 -5.17 -22.40 -11.99
N MET A 305 -5.85 -21.44 -11.34
CA MET A 305 -5.18 -20.30 -10.71
C MET A 305 -4.40 -20.69 -9.44
N ILE A 306 -4.91 -21.65 -8.67
CA ILE A 306 -4.18 -22.19 -7.52
C ILE A 306 -2.89 -22.89 -7.98
N GLU A 307 -2.96 -23.72 -9.02
CA GLU A 307 -1.77 -24.40 -9.57
C GLU A 307 -0.72 -23.39 -10.07
N ARG A 308 -1.16 -22.29 -10.71
CA ARG A 308 -0.27 -21.21 -11.12
C ARG A 308 0.35 -20.50 -9.91
N ALA A 309 -0.44 -20.17 -8.90
CA ALA A 309 0.04 -19.51 -7.68
C ALA A 309 1.14 -20.33 -6.97
N GLU A 310 0.99 -21.66 -6.93
CA GLU A 310 1.97 -22.58 -6.33
C GLU A 310 3.23 -22.75 -7.19
N ALA A 311 3.13 -22.58 -8.51
CA ALA A 311 4.26 -22.73 -9.44
C ALA A 311 5.13 -21.46 -9.57
N THR A 312 4.54 -20.29 -9.34
CA THR A 312 5.20 -19.00 -9.57
C THR A 312 5.74 -18.40 -8.28
N GLN A 313 7.07 -18.40 -8.12
CA GLN A 313 7.74 -17.93 -6.90
C GLN A 313 7.60 -16.42 -6.68
N PHE A 314 7.56 -15.62 -7.75
CA PHE A 314 7.51 -14.16 -7.64
C PHE A 314 6.10 -13.61 -7.87
N GLU A 315 5.61 -12.76 -6.97
CA GLU A 315 4.26 -12.17 -7.05
C GLU A 315 4.05 -11.39 -8.36
N TYR A 316 5.07 -10.67 -8.83
CA TYR A 316 4.96 -9.87 -10.05
C TYR A 316 4.73 -10.75 -11.29
N GLU A 317 5.38 -11.92 -11.36
CA GLU A 317 5.20 -12.89 -12.44
C GLU A 317 3.81 -13.49 -12.38
N PHE A 318 3.35 -13.88 -11.18
CA PHE A 318 2.00 -14.40 -11.00
C PHE A 318 0.94 -13.40 -11.45
N ARG A 319 1.10 -12.13 -11.06
CA ARG A 319 0.18 -11.07 -11.47
C ARG A 319 0.22 -10.85 -12.97
N GLN A 320 1.40 -10.77 -13.57
CA GLN A 320 1.55 -10.61 -15.01
C GLN A 320 0.92 -11.78 -15.78
N GLU A 321 1.23 -13.02 -15.40
CA GLU A 321 0.68 -14.22 -16.04
C GLU A 321 -0.83 -14.36 -15.82
N SER A 322 -1.34 -13.97 -14.64
CA SER A 322 -2.78 -13.98 -14.37
C SER A 322 -3.49 -12.91 -15.20
N GLU A 323 -2.89 -11.74 -15.37
CA GLU A 323 -3.40 -10.68 -16.26
C GLU A 323 -3.34 -11.11 -17.73
N GLU A 324 -2.27 -11.82 -18.13
CA GLU A 324 -2.12 -12.41 -19.47
C GLU A 324 -3.11 -13.55 -19.73
N ALA A 325 -3.34 -14.43 -18.76
CA ALA A 325 -4.32 -15.51 -18.84
C ALA A 325 -5.77 -15.01 -18.77
N SER A 326 -6.00 -13.86 -18.12
CA SER A 326 -7.29 -13.16 -18.08
C SER A 326 -7.52 -12.29 -19.32
N GLN A 327 -6.58 -12.27 -20.28
CA GLN A 327 -6.81 -11.73 -21.62
C GLN A 327 -7.89 -12.55 -22.31
N VAL A 328 -9.13 -12.15 -22.09
CA VAL A 328 -10.23 -12.54 -22.96
C VAL A 328 -9.87 -12.02 -24.34
N SER A 329 -9.83 -12.93 -25.32
CA SER A 329 -9.61 -12.61 -26.73
C SER A 329 -10.47 -11.42 -27.14
N LEU A 330 -9.87 -10.24 -27.23
CA LEU A 330 -10.56 -9.02 -27.67
C LEU A 330 -11.11 -9.19 -29.09
N HIS A 331 -10.56 -10.14 -29.85
CA HIS A 331 -11.05 -10.53 -31.17
C HIS A 331 -12.51 -11.02 -31.17
N GLU A 332 -13.00 -11.58 -30.06
CA GLU A 332 -14.38 -12.04 -29.95
C GLU A 332 -15.37 -10.93 -29.54
N ILE A 333 -14.87 -9.89 -28.86
CA ILE A 333 -15.70 -8.86 -28.23
C ILE A 333 -15.76 -7.59 -29.11
N VAL A 334 -14.68 -7.26 -29.83
CA VAL A 334 -14.56 -6.03 -30.60
C VAL A 334 -15.12 -6.24 -32.03
N PRO A 335 -16.21 -5.57 -32.43
CA PRO A 335 -16.71 -5.68 -33.78
C PRO A 335 -15.77 -4.98 -34.77
N LEU A 336 -15.47 -5.67 -35.88
CA LEU A 336 -14.65 -5.14 -36.97
C LEU A 336 -15.51 -4.44 -38.03
N ARG A 337 -14.99 -3.35 -38.59
CA ARG A 337 -15.55 -2.62 -39.74
C ARG A 337 -14.46 -2.35 -40.78
N PRO A 338 -14.71 -2.59 -42.08
CA PRO A 338 -15.91 -3.19 -42.68
C PRO A 338 -16.11 -4.67 -42.31
N VAL A 339 -17.36 -5.15 -42.42
CA VAL A 339 -17.71 -6.55 -42.09
C VAL A 339 -16.99 -7.50 -43.06
N GLY A 340 -16.23 -8.46 -42.51
CA GLY A 340 -15.48 -9.44 -43.31
C GLY A 340 -13.96 -9.24 -43.33
N VAL A 341 -13.44 -8.16 -42.72
CA VAL A 341 -12.00 -7.99 -42.47
C VAL A 341 -11.52 -9.04 -41.47
N ARG A 342 -10.38 -9.66 -41.75
CA ARG A 342 -9.68 -10.55 -40.82
C ARG A 342 -8.39 -9.88 -40.38
N LEU A 343 -8.21 -9.80 -39.08
CA LEU A 343 -6.93 -9.43 -38.49
C LEU A 343 -6.09 -10.69 -38.28
N PRO A 344 -4.75 -10.58 -38.33
CA PRO A 344 -3.87 -11.64 -37.88
C PRO A 344 -4.18 -12.03 -36.42
N GLU A 345 -4.10 -13.32 -36.10
CA GLU A 345 -4.29 -13.79 -34.72
C GLU A 345 -3.29 -13.09 -33.77
N GLY A 346 -3.76 -12.73 -32.58
CA GLY A 346 -2.95 -12.02 -31.60
C GLY A 346 -2.70 -10.52 -31.86
N SER A 347 -3.29 -9.94 -32.92
CA SER A 347 -3.10 -8.51 -33.21
C SER A 347 -3.57 -7.57 -32.09
N LEU A 348 -4.62 -7.95 -31.34
CA LEU A 348 -5.13 -7.15 -30.22
C LEU A 348 -4.43 -7.47 -28.89
N ASP A 349 -3.61 -8.52 -28.84
CA ASP A 349 -2.94 -8.99 -27.64
C ASP A 349 -1.67 -8.17 -27.35
N ARG A 350 -1.27 -7.29 -28.27
CA ARG A 350 -0.12 -6.39 -28.12
C ARG A 350 -0.50 -4.95 -27.77
N VAL A 351 -1.80 -4.66 -27.62
CA VAL A 351 -2.28 -3.38 -27.05
C VAL A 351 -1.95 -3.33 -25.56
N SER A 352 -1.67 -2.14 -25.00
CA SER A 352 -1.25 -2.03 -23.59
C SER A 352 -2.32 -2.60 -22.64
N ILE A 353 -1.88 -3.16 -21.50
CA ILE A 353 -2.78 -3.78 -20.51
C ILE A 353 -3.90 -2.80 -20.08
N TYR A 354 -3.54 -1.54 -19.83
CA TYR A 354 -4.49 -0.50 -19.43
C TYR A 354 -5.56 -0.22 -20.49
N GLU A 355 -5.16 -0.09 -21.77
CA GLU A 355 -6.09 0.16 -22.88
C GLU A 355 -7.01 -1.04 -23.10
N ARG A 356 -6.52 -2.27 -22.94
CA ARG A 356 -7.34 -3.49 -23.09
C ARG A 356 -8.40 -3.62 -22.00
N MET A 357 -8.07 -3.32 -20.75
CA MET A 357 -9.05 -3.31 -19.65
C MET A 357 -10.12 -2.24 -19.90
N SER A 358 -9.71 -1.02 -20.26
CA SER A 358 -10.62 0.08 -20.57
C SER A 358 -11.52 -0.24 -21.76
N LEU A 359 -10.97 -0.86 -22.80
CA LEU A 359 -11.68 -1.31 -23.98
C LEU A 359 -12.73 -2.37 -23.65
N ARG A 360 -12.38 -3.38 -22.81
CA ARG A 360 -13.33 -4.42 -22.38
C ARG A 360 -14.52 -3.82 -21.65
N GLU A 361 -14.29 -2.90 -20.72
CA GLU A 361 -15.37 -2.18 -20.04
C GLU A 361 -16.22 -1.36 -21.01
N GLY A 362 -15.57 -0.69 -21.98
CA GLY A 362 -16.26 0.07 -23.03
C GLY A 362 -17.12 -0.82 -23.93
N CYS A 363 -16.61 -1.97 -24.35
CA CYS A 363 -17.36 -2.95 -25.15
C CYS A 363 -18.55 -3.54 -24.40
N ALA A 364 -18.41 -3.79 -23.09
CA ALA A 364 -19.48 -4.32 -22.24
C ALA A 364 -20.66 -3.33 -22.09
N ARG A 365 -20.42 -2.03 -22.27
CA ARG A 365 -21.46 -0.99 -22.28
C ARG A 365 -22.20 -0.99 -23.62
N LYS A 366 -23.28 -1.77 -23.71
CA LYS A 366 -24.11 -1.84 -24.92
C LYS A 366 -24.88 -0.54 -25.20
N PHE A 367 -25.05 -0.21 -26.48
CA PHE A 367 -25.98 0.81 -26.96
C PHE A 367 -27.43 0.34 -26.81
N SER A 368 -28.39 1.27 -26.95
CA SER A 368 -29.83 1.01 -26.85
C SER A 368 -30.34 0.02 -27.89
N ASP A 369 -29.62 -0.14 -29.00
CA ASP A 369 -29.87 -1.12 -30.07
C ASP A 369 -29.19 -2.49 -29.82
N GLY A 370 -28.50 -2.65 -28.69
CA GLY A 370 -27.83 -3.89 -28.27
C GLY A 370 -26.41 -4.08 -28.81
N GLN A 371 -25.88 -3.15 -29.61
CA GLN A 371 -24.50 -3.21 -30.12
C GLN A 371 -23.48 -2.90 -29.00
N PRO A 372 -22.28 -3.50 -29.01
CA PRO A 372 -21.25 -3.20 -28.03
C PRO A 372 -20.76 -1.74 -28.15
N GLY A 373 -20.37 -1.15 -27.03
CA GLY A 373 -19.90 0.25 -26.93
C GLY A 373 -18.49 0.48 -27.47
N CYS A 374 -18.03 -0.37 -28.39
CA CYS A 374 -16.71 -0.33 -28.97
C CYS A 374 -16.72 -0.79 -30.43
N VAL A 375 -15.74 -0.36 -31.21
CA VAL A 375 -15.56 -0.77 -32.61
C VAL A 375 -14.11 -0.59 -33.06
N LEU A 376 -13.63 -1.47 -33.94
CA LEU A 376 -12.37 -1.29 -34.65
C LEU A 376 -12.66 -1.06 -36.14
N VAL A 377 -12.31 0.14 -36.62
CA VAL A 377 -12.45 0.56 -38.00
C VAL A 377 -11.12 0.38 -38.70
N VAL A 378 -11.04 -0.59 -39.61
CA VAL A 378 -9.87 -0.87 -40.45
C VAL A 378 -10.05 -0.17 -41.78
N ALA A 379 -9.13 0.73 -42.12
CA ALA A 379 -9.10 1.46 -43.38
C ALA A 379 -7.66 1.84 -43.72
N ASP A 380 -7.43 2.21 -44.98
CA ASP A 380 -6.18 2.82 -45.43
C ASP A 380 -6.24 4.32 -45.08
N PHE A 381 -5.54 4.71 -44.02
CA PHE A 381 -5.52 6.10 -43.52
C PHE A 381 -4.29 6.87 -44.03
N ASP A 382 -3.19 6.19 -44.32
CA ASP A 382 -1.98 6.72 -44.93
C ASP A 382 -1.60 5.90 -46.18
N PRO A 383 -1.82 6.45 -47.39
CA PRO A 383 -1.62 5.72 -48.65
C PRO A 383 -0.14 5.42 -48.96
N ASN A 384 0.80 5.83 -48.09
CA ASN A 384 2.23 5.60 -48.24
C ASN A 384 2.75 4.40 -47.43
N VAL A 385 1.88 3.71 -46.69
CA VAL A 385 2.24 2.51 -45.92
C VAL A 385 1.48 1.28 -46.42
N GLU A 386 2.16 0.14 -46.47
CA GLU A 386 1.56 -1.15 -46.88
C GLU A 386 0.97 -1.93 -45.67
N GLU A 387 0.99 -1.34 -44.48
CA GLU A 387 0.53 -1.97 -43.23
C GLU A 387 -0.99 -1.93 -43.04
N ILE A 388 -1.52 -2.83 -42.22
CA ILE A 388 -2.94 -2.78 -41.86
C ILE A 388 -3.10 -1.68 -40.80
N GLU A 389 -3.85 -0.63 -41.13
CA GLU A 389 -4.17 0.45 -40.22
C GLU A 389 -5.59 0.34 -39.66
N GLY A 390 -5.77 0.69 -38.40
CA GLY A 390 -7.05 0.63 -37.72
C GLY A 390 -7.23 1.71 -36.66
N ILE A 391 -8.45 2.18 -36.48
CA ILE A 391 -8.85 3.08 -35.40
C ILE A 391 -9.80 2.34 -34.48
N LEU A 392 -9.41 2.23 -33.23
CA LEU A 392 -10.16 1.56 -32.18
C LEU A 392 -10.86 2.61 -31.31
N LEU A 393 -12.17 2.43 -31.11
CA LEU A 393 -13.06 3.38 -30.46
C LEU A 393 -13.81 2.67 -29.34
N TRP A 394 -13.90 3.27 -28.14
CA TRP A 394 -14.70 2.73 -27.04
C TRP A 394 -15.23 3.79 -26.08
N ARG A 395 -16.37 3.52 -25.45
CA ARG A 395 -16.98 4.42 -24.45
C ARG A 395 -16.30 4.32 -23.08
N SER A 396 -15.93 5.46 -22.52
CA SER A 396 -15.47 5.63 -21.13
C SER A 396 -16.65 5.89 -20.18
N GLY A 397 -16.44 5.68 -18.87
CA GLY A 397 -17.49 5.73 -17.84
C GLY A 397 -18.08 7.14 -17.60
N HIS A 398 -17.54 8.17 -18.26
CA HIS A 398 -17.89 9.58 -18.07
C HIS A 398 -18.57 10.21 -19.30
N GLY A 399 -19.16 9.43 -20.20
CA GLY A 399 -19.81 9.97 -21.41
C GLY A 399 -18.83 10.44 -22.49
N SER A 400 -17.56 10.01 -22.40
CA SER A 400 -16.53 10.31 -23.38
C SER A 400 -16.16 9.08 -24.21
N VAL A 401 -15.78 9.28 -25.46
CA VAL A 401 -15.22 8.22 -26.31
C VAL A 401 -13.70 8.32 -26.29
N GLN A 402 -13.03 7.18 -26.16
CA GLN A 402 -11.59 7.03 -26.29
C GLN A 402 -11.24 6.54 -27.69
N VAL A 403 -10.13 7.01 -28.24
CA VAL A 403 -9.65 6.69 -29.59
C VAL A 403 -8.20 6.22 -29.52
N LEU A 404 -7.91 5.10 -30.18
CA LEU A 404 -6.57 4.52 -30.30
C LEU A 404 -6.28 4.17 -31.75
N GLY A 405 -5.22 4.74 -32.31
CA GLY A 405 -4.73 4.40 -33.65
C GLY A 405 -3.76 3.21 -33.59
N LEU A 406 -3.98 2.21 -34.44
CA LEU A 406 -3.22 0.96 -34.52
C LEU A 406 -2.62 0.81 -35.92
N ARG A 407 -1.33 0.46 -35.99
CA ARG A 407 -0.72 -0.12 -37.20
C ARG A 407 -0.24 -1.53 -36.92
N ILE A 408 -0.61 -2.48 -37.77
CA ILE A 408 -0.28 -3.89 -37.65
C ILE A 408 0.71 -4.26 -38.76
N PHE A 409 1.90 -4.69 -38.36
CA PHE A 409 2.98 -5.07 -39.27
C PHE A 409 2.89 -6.58 -39.62
N PRO A 410 2.76 -6.95 -40.91
CA PRO A 410 2.62 -8.35 -41.31
C PRO A 410 3.93 -9.16 -41.33
N ASP A 411 5.10 -8.52 -41.43
CA ASP A 411 6.39 -9.20 -41.61
C ASP A 411 7.26 -9.25 -40.34
N GLU A 412 7.91 -10.41 -40.15
CA GLU A 412 8.79 -10.84 -39.04
C GLU A 412 8.14 -11.61 -37.86
N GLY A 413 7.35 -12.67 -38.11
CA GLY A 413 7.08 -13.74 -37.10
C GLY A 413 6.50 -13.29 -35.75
N SER A 414 6.09 -12.03 -35.66
CA SER A 414 5.78 -11.28 -34.47
C SER A 414 5.02 -10.05 -34.98
N HIS A 415 3.69 -10.11 -34.98
CA HIS A 415 2.83 -9.00 -35.38
C HIS A 415 3.11 -7.79 -34.50
N ARG A 416 3.87 -6.79 -34.95
CA ARG A 416 4.12 -5.58 -34.15
C ARG A 416 2.87 -4.71 -34.25
N VAL A 417 2.47 -4.11 -33.12
CA VAL A 417 1.44 -3.07 -33.11
C VAL A 417 2.11 -1.77 -32.70
N SER A 418 2.04 -0.75 -33.54
CA SER A 418 2.45 0.60 -33.15
C SER A 418 1.22 1.43 -32.85
N VAL A 419 1.19 2.02 -31.65
CA VAL A 419 0.18 2.99 -31.25
C VAL A 419 0.61 4.37 -31.74
N ILE A 420 -0.21 5.02 -32.59
CA ILE A 420 0.18 6.29 -33.27
C ILE A 420 -0.62 7.51 -32.80
N GLY A 421 -1.51 7.37 -31.81
CA GLY A 421 -2.31 8.50 -31.32
C GLY A 421 -2.52 8.44 -29.81
N SER A 422 -2.47 9.61 -29.17
CA SER A 422 -2.91 9.78 -27.80
C SER A 422 -4.41 10.09 -27.76
N THR A 423 -5.08 9.52 -26.75
CA THR A 423 -6.49 9.64 -26.39
C THR A 423 -7.10 11.01 -26.69
N ALA A 424 -8.04 11.05 -27.64
CA ALA A 424 -8.96 12.18 -27.79
C ALA A 424 -10.25 11.85 -27.04
N THR A 425 -10.62 12.66 -26.06
CA THR A 425 -11.91 12.58 -25.35
C THR A 425 -12.91 13.42 -26.13
N LEU A 426 -13.86 12.76 -26.78
CA LEU A 426 -15.02 13.45 -27.36
C LEU A 426 -16.07 13.60 -26.25
N GLU A 427 -16.38 14.84 -25.85
CA GLU A 427 -17.55 15.12 -25.01
C GLU A 427 -18.82 14.92 -25.88
N GLU A 428 -19.78 14.12 -25.39
CA GLU A 428 -21.12 14.05 -25.98
C GLU A 428 -21.77 15.45 -25.86
N GLU A 429 -21.78 16.23 -26.95
CA GLU A 429 -22.76 17.31 -27.11
C GLU A 429 -24.10 16.67 -27.53
N ASP A 430 -25.16 16.96 -26.77
CA ASP A 430 -26.54 16.46 -26.91
C ASP A 430 -27.10 16.51 -28.35
#